data_AF-A0A2S1Z7C6-F1
#
_entry.id   AF-A0A2S1Z7C6-F1
#
_cell.length_a   1.000
_cell.length_b   1.000
_cell.length_c   1.000
_cell.angle_alpha   90.00
_cell.angle_beta   90.00
_cell.angle_gamma   90.00
#
_symmetry.space_group_name_H-M   'P 1'
#
loop_
_entity.id
_entity.type
_entity.pdbx_description
1 polymer ?
#
loop_
_entity_poly.entity_id
_entity_poly.type
_entity_poly.pdbx_seq_one_letter_code
_entity_poly.pdbx_strand_id
1 'polypeptide(L)'
;MAGGGRRSTGLSAGDLFRDLRREVREDRPAYTVLVRLITLGGRLPYEDGAAGLTERERHLLHEVMGDERLRLSAPSARDGDVFVAYSRQGKLSLLLRDELDELPDADILAAMRVGEAARERAEERHTAWRQEERLEQRELDRILRAWEREGRLTERLGQVTDWVERVETVLLYVGRRIYSRSDAASNTLLRDGILEGLAGVPVADWPRADRLFVAAAHLLFTAGGPVCFEEFNGRQLSALGLRRWLVSRLRGYAGALGVPVRPDTAGRPLQDLAAEAAALRTAVHASGALCFRRISAPAFGKREILAGVPAAERAHDRLPAALAGLGRGIPALANPTGLPAEALVSRAAAELALGGGDAEELLALIVMAAVLDLRADYGMSSAVRDLTRLGAAAPDRISGVLALRRPDFFCCVLPHPGFAGRRPEHELVTLLWSVSQRMQYNRWHFVPGNFTRAEVPARRHYFLPPTMPDLAEHADLWHGGHVAAGVRHSIRAPGAQLWREPLSVGGNHYRGGYDIRVARTGGPPFTRADLWTAVRYSGLVDAFWRGLACLERPPVISGFGGDWYRSGAWKRYVERGRGGRLPSAEPAR
;
A
#
# COMPACT_ATOMS: atom_id res chain seq x y z
N MET A 1 15.10 -16.32 -38.68
CA MET A 1 13.73 -15.75 -38.70
C MET A 1 13.52 -14.97 -37.42
N ALA A 2 13.40 -13.65 -37.54
CA ALA A 2 13.25 -12.73 -36.43
C ALA A 2 11.91 -12.94 -35.74
N GLY A 3 11.95 -13.32 -34.45
CA GLY A 3 10.77 -13.37 -33.59
C GLY A 3 10.32 -11.95 -33.28
N GLY A 4 9.27 -11.50 -33.95
CA GLY A 4 8.60 -10.23 -33.67
C GLY A 4 7.98 -10.26 -32.28
N GLY A 5 8.71 -9.76 -31.28
CA GLY A 5 8.16 -9.44 -29.97
C GLY A 5 7.12 -8.33 -30.12
N ARG A 6 5.84 -8.71 -30.14
CA ARG A 6 4.73 -7.76 -30.10
C ARG A 6 4.78 -7.03 -28.76
N ARG A 7 5.04 -5.72 -28.83
CA ARG A 7 5.09 -4.78 -27.71
C ARG A 7 3.84 -4.93 -26.85
N SER A 8 4.03 -5.21 -25.57
CA SER A 8 3.12 -4.76 -24.52
C SER A 8 2.75 -3.31 -24.82
N THR A 9 1.46 -3.02 -24.99
CA THR A 9 0.97 -1.66 -25.22
C THR A 9 1.04 -0.77 -23.96
N GLY A 10 1.63 -1.28 -22.86
CA GLY A 10 1.99 -0.50 -21.69
C GLY A 10 3.41 0.04 -21.81
N LEU A 11 3.57 1.36 -21.69
CA LEU A 11 4.87 2.01 -21.50
C LEU A 11 5.54 1.41 -20.26
N SER A 12 6.69 0.75 -20.42
CA SER A 12 7.47 0.30 -19.27
C SER A 12 8.02 1.50 -18.49
N ALA A 13 8.42 1.31 -17.23
CA ALA A 13 9.14 2.35 -16.48
C ALA A 13 10.41 2.82 -17.22
N GLY A 14 11.12 1.89 -17.89
CA GLY A 14 12.28 2.23 -18.71
C GLY A 14 11.94 3.13 -19.91
N ASP A 15 10.79 2.89 -20.57
CA ASP A 15 10.33 3.75 -21.66
C ASP A 15 9.92 5.14 -21.14
N LEU A 16 9.21 5.18 -20.00
CA LEU A 16 8.84 6.42 -19.33
C LEU A 16 10.07 7.28 -19.02
N PHE A 17 11.12 6.70 -18.43
CA PHE A 17 12.33 7.48 -18.13
C PHE A 17 13.10 7.86 -19.37
N ARG A 18 13.12 7.03 -20.42
CA ARG A 18 13.75 7.41 -21.68
C ARG A 18 13.06 8.64 -22.29
N ASP A 19 11.73 8.67 -22.26
CA ASP A 19 10.95 9.82 -22.72
C ASP A 19 11.19 11.06 -21.86
N LEU A 20 11.12 10.93 -20.53
CA LEU A 20 11.39 12.04 -19.62
C LEU A 20 12.82 12.60 -19.76
N ARG A 21 13.82 11.74 -19.96
CA ARG A 21 15.21 12.14 -20.21
C ARG A 21 15.38 12.87 -21.54
N ARG A 22 14.60 12.52 -22.57
CA ARG A 22 14.61 13.23 -23.85
C ARG A 22 14.08 14.65 -23.68
N GLU A 23 13.01 14.83 -22.90
CA GLU A 23 12.39 16.13 -22.64
C GLU A 23 13.32 17.12 -21.94
N VAL A 24 14.34 16.64 -21.22
CA VAL A 24 15.36 17.50 -20.58
C VAL A 24 16.13 18.35 -21.59
N ARG A 25 16.21 17.91 -22.85
CA ARG A 25 16.92 18.62 -23.92
C ARG A 25 16.03 19.60 -24.70
N GLU A 26 14.75 19.68 -24.37
CA GLU A 26 13.82 20.59 -25.05
C GLU A 26 14.05 22.02 -24.55
N ASP A 27 13.96 23.01 -25.45
CA ASP A 27 14.03 24.42 -25.08
C ASP A 27 12.73 24.85 -24.36
N ARG A 28 12.71 24.62 -23.05
CA ARG A 28 11.61 24.95 -22.15
C ARG A 28 12.14 25.54 -20.85
N PRO A 29 11.33 26.36 -20.15
CA PRO A 29 11.67 26.82 -18.82
C PRO A 29 12.03 25.66 -17.88
N ALA A 30 13.12 25.80 -17.13
CA ALA A 30 13.68 24.74 -16.28
C ALA A 30 12.61 24.16 -15.32
N TYR A 31 11.80 25.03 -14.70
CA TYR A 31 10.76 24.59 -13.77
C TYR A 31 9.73 23.65 -14.42
N THR A 32 9.40 23.85 -15.71
CA THR A 32 8.44 22.99 -16.42
C THR A 32 8.98 21.58 -16.56
N VAL A 33 10.27 21.46 -16.90
CA VAL A 33 10.93 20.16 -17.00
C VAL A 33 11.08 19.52 -15.62
N LEU A 34 11.50 20.26 -14.60
CA LEU A 34 11.64 19.76 -13.23
C LEU A 34 10.30 19.23 -12.69
N VAL A 35 9.19 19.96 -12.88
CA VAL A 35 7.86 19.49 -12.50
C VAL A 35 7.50 18.19 -13.21
N ARG A 36 7.81 18.06 -14.50
CA ARG A 36 7.57 16.80 -15.24
C ARG A 36 8.43 15.66 -14.72
N LEU A 37 9.70 15.89 -14.39
CA LEU A 37 10.56 14.87 -13.78
C LEU A 37 10.06 14.45 -12.39
N ILE A 38 9.67 15.40 -11.54
CA ILE A 38 9.13 15.16 -10.19
C ILE A 38 7.82 14.37 -10.25
N THR A 39 6.95 14.71 -11.20
CA THR A 39 5.62 14.09 -11.34
C THR A 39 5.63 12.85 -12.23
N LEU A 40 6.80 12.41 -12.71
CA LEU A 40 6.93 11.29 -13.66
C LEU A 40 6.02 11.46 -14.90
N GLY A 41 6.01 12.69 -15.43
CA GLY A 41 5.15 13.09 -16.53
C GLY A 41 3.65 13.07 -16.16
N GLY A 42 3.31 13.49 -14.93
CA GLY A 42 1.94 13.57 -14.42
C GLY A 42 1.37 12.28 -13.83
N ARG A 43 2.19 11.24 -13.63
CA ARG A 43 1.78 9.95 -13.00
C ARG A 43 1.91 9.94 -11.48
N LEU A 44 2.54 10.98 -10.92
CA LEU A 44 2.74 11.15 -9.50
C LEU A 44 2.29 12.57 -9.12
N PRO A 45 1.47 12.76 -8.06
CA PRO A 45 1.19 14.10 -7.55
C PRO A 45 2.48 14.85 -7.21
N TYR A 46 2.54 16.14 -7.51
CA TYR A 46 3.74 16.95 -7.28
C TYR A 46 4.20 16.91 -5.82
N GLU A 47 3.27 17.00 -4.88
CA GLU A 47 3.54 16.91 -3.44
C GLU A 47 4.21 15.60 -3.01
N ASP A 48 3.86 14.49 -3.65
CA ASP A 48 4.41 13.17 -3.34
C ASP A 48 5.81 13.02 -3.95
N GLY A 49 6.01 13.47 -5.20
CA GLY A 49 7.32 13.45 -5.84
C GLY A 49 8.33 14.40 -5.17
N ALA A 50 7.90 15.63 -4.87
CA ALA A 50 8.73 16.63 -4.22
C ALA A 50 9.01 16.30 -2.74
N ALA A 51 8.28 15.36 -2.13
CA ALA A 51 8.55 14.92 -0.76
C ALA A 51 9.83 14.07 -0.65
N GLY A 52 10.34 13.51 -1.74
CA GLY A 52 11.62 12.80 -1.75
C GLY A 52 12.86 13.71 -1.75
N LEU A 53 12.68 15.00 -2.07
CA LEU A 53 13.73 16.02 -2.08
C LEU A 53 14.09 16.44 -0.65
N THR A 54 15.38 16.58 -0.37
CA THR A 54 15.89 17.25 0.83
C THR A 54 15.35 18.67 0.94
N GLU A 55 15.31 19.24 2.15
CA GLU A 55 14.78 20.60 2.32
C GLU A 55 15.62 21.65 1.59
N ARG A 56 16.95 21.46 1.48
CA ARG A 56 17.81 22.31 0.64
C ARG A 56 17.39 22.25 -0.83
N GLU A 57 17.19 21.05 -1.37
CA GLU A 57 16.71 20.85 -2.73
C GLU A 57 15.33 21.47 -2.96
N ARG A 58 14.43 21.43 -1.97
CA ARG A 58 13.13 22.10 -2.04
C ARG A 58 13.25 23.61 -2.09
N HIS A 59 14.14 24.21 -1.32
CA HIS A 59 14.41 25.65 -1.39
C HIS A 59 15.04 26.04 -2.73
N LEU A 60 15.99 25.26 -3.25
CA LEU A 60 16.55 25.46 -4.60
C LEU A 60 15.46 25.36 -5.67
N LEU A 61 14.62 24.32 -5.61
CA LEU A 61 13.50 24.15 -6.53
C LEU A 61 12.58 25.36 -6.49
N HIS A 62 12.25 25.87 -5.30
CA HIS A 62 11.42 27.07 -5.14
C HIS A 62 12.01 28.30 -5.83
N GLU A 63 13.33 28.51 -5.80
CA GLU A 63 13.97 29.63 -6.50
C GLU A 63 13.91 29.50 -8.03
N VAL A 64 13.71 28.28 -8.55
CA VAL A 64 13.58 28.02 -9.99
C VAL A 64 12.12 28.13 -10.46
N MET A 65 11.15 27.91 -9.55
CA MET A 65 9.73 27.88 -9.89
C MET A 65 9.24 29.22 -10.44
N GLY A 66 8.72 29.21 -11.67
CA GLY A 66 8.13 30.38 -12.32
C GLY A 66 9.10 31.30 -13.06
N ASP A 67 10.42 31.06 -13.00
CA ASP A 67 11.36 31.83 -13.83
C ASP A 67 11.37 31.28 -15.26
N GLU A 68 10.75 32.03 -16.18
CA GLU A 68 10.65 31.70 -17.60
C GLU A 68 11.96 31.83 -18.38
N ARG A 69 13.04 32.36 -17.77
CA ARG A 69 14.34 32.58 -18.42
C ARG A 69 15.32 31.44 -18.13
N LEU A 70 15.16 30.75 -17.00
CA LEU A 70 16.03 29.63 -16.64
C LEU A 70 15.85 28.47 -17.61
N ARG A 71 16.95 27.90 -18.08
CA ARG A 71 17.00 26.75 -18.98
C ARG A 71 17.87 25.65 -18.41
N LEU A 72 17.52 24.41 -18.73
CA LEU A 72 18.40 23.27 -18.54
C LEU A 72 19.38 23.21 -19.71
N SER A 73 20.65 23.01 -19.42
CA SER A 73 21.70 22.80 -20.41
C SER A 73 22.29 21.39 -20.27
N ALA A 74 23.04 20.96 -21.28
CA ALA A 74 23.81 19.73 -21.20
C ALA A 74 24.69 19.74 -19.95
N PRO A 75 24.88 18.59 -19.27
CA PRO A 75 25.66 18.52 -18.05
C PRO A 75 27.13 18.85 -18.35
N SER A 76 27.49 20.11 -18.15
CA SER A 76 28.85 20.62 -18.28
C SER A 76 29.30 21.10 -16.91
N ALA A 77 30.45 20.61 -16.46
CA ALA A 77 31.09 21.11 -15.25
C ALA A 77 31.65 22.52 -15.44
N ARG A 78 31.45 23.24 -16.55
CA ARG A 78 31.96 24.62 -16.69
C ARG A 78 30.88 25.69 -16.52
N ASP A 79 29.61 25.36 -16.81
CA ASP A 79 28.58 26.40 -16.97
C ASP A 79 27.42 26.32 -15.97
N GLY A 80 27.25 25.20 -15.26
CA GLY A 80 26.20 25.01 -14.27
C GLY A 80 26.64 25.25 -12.82
N ASP A 81 25.73 25.80 -12.01
CA ASP A 81 25.85 25.88 -10.55
C ASP A 81 24.87 24.95 -9.80
N VAL A 82 23.84 24.44 -10.48
CA VAL A 82 22.95 23.37 -9.99
C VAL A 82 22.84 22.26 -11.03
N PHE A 83 22.98 21.02 -10.61
CA PHE A 83 22.90 19.82 -11.44
C PHE A 83 21.61 19.06 -11.15
N VAL A 84 20.98 18.58 -12.22
CA VAL A 84 19.75 17.78 -12.15
C VAL A 84 20.12 16.32 -12.27
N ALA A 85 20.04 15.60 -11.17
CA ALA A 85 20.27 14.17 -11.11
C ALA A 85 18.95 13.40 -11.06
N TYR A 86 18.92 12.21 -11.66
CA TYR A 86 17.71 11.40 -11.73
C TYR A 86 18.04 9.92 -11.51
N SER A 87 17.51 9.36 -10.43
CA SER A 87 17.79 7.97 -10.07
C SER A 87 17.08 7.00 -10.99
N ARG A 88 17.52 5.73 -10.96
CA ARG A 88 16.86 4.63 -11.68
C ARG A 88 15.43 4.38 -11.19
N GLN A 89 15.09 4.83 -9.97
CA GLN A 89 13.77 4.77 -9.36
C GLN A 89 12.92 6.03 -9.64
N GLY A 90 13.39 6.91 -10.52
CA GLY A 90 12.67 8.13 -10.89
C GLY A 90 12.71 9.24 -9.82
N LYS A 91 13.61 9.16 -8.84
CA LYS A 91 13.81 10.24 -7.87
C LYS A 91 14.64 11.35 -8.51
N LEU A 92 14.10 12.57 -8.52
CA LEU A 92 14.85 13.78 -8.83
C LEU A 92 15.74 14.17 -7.64
N SER A 93 16.95 14.65 -7.95
CA SER A 93 17.80 15.37 -7.02
C SER A 93 18.35 16.64 -7.67
N LEU A 94 18.50 17.69 -6.85
CA LEU A 94 19.18 18.93 -7.23
C LEU A 94 20.48 18.99 -6.44
N LEU A 95 21.59 19.11 -7.15
CA LEU A 95 22.92 19.01 -6.57
C LEU A 95 23.68 20.29 -6.83
N LEU A 96 24.41 20.76 -5.83
CA LEU A 96 25.48 21.69 -6.09
C LEU A 96 26.72 20.95 -6.62
N ARG A 97 27.66 21.73 -7.15
CA ARG A 97 28.90 21.23 -7.74
C ARG A 97 29.73 20.38 -6.79
N ASP A 98 29.80 20.78 -5.54
CA ASP A 98 30.52 20.09 -4.47
C ASP A 98 29.84 18.79 -4.01
N GLU A 99 28.60 18.53 -4.44
CA GLU A 99 27.83 17.33 -4.10
C GLU A 99 27.87 16.25 -5.20
N LEU A 100 28.63 16.46 -6.30
CA LEU A 100 28.63 15.55 -7.45
C LEU A 100 29.36 14.22 -7.19
N ASP A 101 30.33 14.21 -6.29
CA ASP A 101 31.17 13.03 -6.02
C ASP A 101 30.47 11.97 -5.14
N GLU A 102 29.33 12.30 -4.52
CA GLU A 102 28.66 11.47 -3.50
C GLU A 102 27.37 10.78 -4.02
N LEU A 103 27.27 10.46 -5.32
CA LEU A 103 26.03 9.94 -5.91
C LEU A 103 25.99 8.41 -6.03
N PRO A 104 25.29 7.70 -5.13
CA PRO A 104 25.00 6.29 -5.35
C PRO A 104 23.85 6.17 -6.36
N ASP A 105 24.20 5.94 -7.63
CA ASP A 105 23.28 5.41 -8.66
C ASP A 105 22.21 6.39 -9.21
N ALA A 106 22.65 7.58 -9.64
CA ALA A 106 21.82 8.55 -10.38
C ALA A 106 22.52 9.08 -11.64
N ASP A 107 21.75 9.28 -12.72
CA ASP A 107 22.25 9.88 -13.95
C ASP A 107 22.15 11.41 -13.84
N ILE A 108 23.24 12.13 -14.11
CA ILE A 108 23.17 13.59 -14.29
C ILE A 108 22.53 13.86 -15.65
N LEU A 109 21.35 14.46 -15.65
CA LEU A 109 20.58 14.72 -16.87
C LEU A 109 20.90 16.08 -17.48
N ALA A 110 21.12 17.08 -16.63
CA ALA A 110 21.33 18.46 -17.03
C ALA A 110 22.01 19.28 -15.94
N ALA A 111 22.41 20.49 -16.31
CA ALA A 111 22.76 21.54 -15.38
C ALA A 111 21.92 22.80 -15.63
N MET A 112 21.89 23.71 -14.67
CA MET A 112 21.29 25.03 -14.80
C MET A 112 22.13 26.07 -14.07
N ARG A 113 21.93 27.34 -14.45
CA ARG A 113 22.57 28.50 -13.82
C ARG A 113 21.53 29.34 -13.10
N VAL A 114 21.32 29.07 -11.81
CA VAL A 114 20.34 29.81 -11.00
C VAL A 114 20.86 31.16 -10.52
N GLY A 115 22.19 31.32 -10.45
CA GLY A 115 22.85 32.54 -10.00
C GLY A 115 23.07 32.57 -8.48
N GLU A 116 24.06 33.35 -8.06
CA GLU A 116 24.51 33.41 -6.66
C GLU A 116 23.40 33.87 -5.70
N ALA A 117 22.70 34.96 -6.01
CA ALA A 117 21.63 35.48 -5.16
C ALA A 117 20.50 34.47 -4.91
N ALA A 118 20.17 33.61 -5.89
CA ALA A 118 19.18 32.56 -5.70
C ALA A 118 19.70 31.45 -4.78
N ARG A 119 20.96 31.04 -4.96
CA ARG A 119 21.62 30.05 -4.08
C ARG A 119 21.72 30.55 -2.64
N GLU A 120 22.08 31.81 -2.44
CA GLU A 120 22.16 32.44 -1.12
C GLU A 120 20.80 32.44 -0.43
N ARG A 121 19.73 32.89 -1.10
CA ARG A 121 18.36 32.84 -0.52
C ARG A 121 17.92 31.42 -0.17
N ALA A 122 18.24 30.44 -1.02
CA ALA A 122 17.94 29.03 -0.73
C ALA A 122 18.72 28.53 0.50
N GLU A 123 19.99 28.89 0.63
CA GLU A 123 20.86 28.52 1.75
C GLU A 123 20.46 29.22 3.06
N GLU A 124 20.04 30.48 3.00
CA GLU A 124 19.49 31.22 4.15
C GLU A 124 18.25 30.52 4.71
N ARG A 125 17.28 30.17 3.84
CA ARG A 125 16.08 29.41 4.25
C ARG A 125 16.44 28.04 4.78
N HIS A 126 17.38 27.35 4.13
CA HIS A 126 17.85 26.05 4.60
C HIS A 126 18.54 26.16 5.98
N THR A 127 19.29 27.23 6.23
CA THR A 127 19.94 27.50 7.52
C THR A 127 18.93 27.75 8.62
N ALA A 128 17.89 28.55 8.37
CA ALA A 128 16.79 28.74 9.30
C ALA A 128 16.08 27.41 9.63
N TRP A 129 15.74 26.63 8.61
CA TRP A 129 15.16 25.29 8.80
C TRP A 129 16.05 24.36 9.62
N ARG A 130 17.37 24.38 9.36
CA ARG A 130 18.36 23.52 10.04
C ARG A 130 18.47 23.83 11.53
N GLN A 131 18.21 25.08 11.94
CA GLN A 131 18.15 25.45 13.35
C GLN A 131 16.95 24.78 14.05
N GLU A 132 15.77 24.85 13.44
CA GLU A 132 14.57 24.13 13.94
C GLU A 132 14.80 22.61 13.97
N GLU A 133 15.30 22.03 12.87
CA GLU A 133 15.59 20.60 12.78
C GLU A 133 16.57 20.12 13.87
N ARG A 134 17.56 20.94 14.23
CA ARG A 134 18.50 20.62 15.32
C ARG A 134 17.82 20.59 16.68
N LEU A 135 16.84 21.45 16.93
CA LEU A 135 16.09 21.44 18.19
C LEU A 135 15.27 20.14 18.30
N GLU A 136 14.62 19.75 17.21
CA GLU A 136 13.82 18.52 17.17
C GLU A 136 14.67 17.26 17.23
N GLN A 137 15.81 17.25 16.55
CA GLN A 137 16.77 16.15 16.62
C GLN A 137 17.25 15.90 18.06
N ARG A 138 17.48 16.96 18.86
CA ARG A 138 17.92 16.81 20.25
C ARG A 138 16.88 16.07 21.09
N GLU A 139 15.60 16.17 20.77
CA GLU A 139 14.57 15.39 21.46
C GLU A 139 14.67 13.90 21.12
N LEU A 140 14.83 13.55 19.84
CA LEU A 140 15.06 12.16 19.44
C LEU A 140 16.33 11.58 20.06
N ASP A 141 17.42 12.35 20.08
CA ASP A 141 18.67 11.93 20.71
C ASP A 141 18.51 11.73 22.23
N ARG A 142 17.68 12.56 22.91
CA ARG A 142 17.35 12.36 24.33
C ARG A 142 16.58 11.07 24.58
N ILE A 143 15.65 10.70 23.69
CA ILE A 143 14.91 9.43 23.78
C ILE A 143 15.88 8.24 23.71
N LEU A 144 16.78 8.23 22.72
CA LEU A 144 17.76 7.14 22.56
C LEU A 144 18.73 7.06 23.75
N ARG A 145 19.24 8.19 24.23
CA ARG A 145 20.11 8.23 25.42
C ARG A 145 19.37 7.81 26.68
N ALA A 146 18.07 8.04 26.79
CA ALA A 146 17.27 7.52 27.89
C ALA A 146 17.22 5.98 27.83
N TRP A 147 16.94 5.41 26.64
CA TRP A 147 16.97 3.95 26.47
C TRP A 147 18.33 3.34 26.78
N GLU A 148 19.43 4.01 26.39
CA GLU A 148 20.79 3.57 26.71
C GLU A 148 21.05 3.57 28.22
N ARG A 149 20.76 4.69 28.91
CA ARG A 149 20.93 4.80 30.37
C ARG A 149 20.06 3.81 31.15
N GLU A 150 18.88 3.49 30.64
CA GLU A 150 17.94 2.55 31.25
C GLU A 150 18.26 1.08 30.91
N GLY A 151 19.29 0.80 30.09
CA GLY A 151 19.63 -0.55 29.65
C GLY A 151 18.63 -1.16 28.66
N ARG A 152 17.77 -0.35 28.04
CA ARG A 152 16.69 -0.77 27.13
C ARG A 152 17.01 -0.60 25.66
N LEU A 153 18.16 -0.03 25.31
CA LEU A 153 18.52 0.26 23.92
C LEU A 153 18.46 -0.99 23.02
N THR A 154 19.03 -2.11 23.48
CA THR A 154 19.04 -3.38 22.73
C THR A 154 17.63 -3.92 22.50
N GLU A 155 16.77 -3.88 23.53
CA GLU A 155 15.36 -4.28 23.45
C GLU A 155 14.62 -3.43 22.39
N ARG A 156 14.78 -2.11 22.45
CA ARG A 156 14.09 -1.16 21.56
C ARG A 156 14.59 -1.21 20.13
N LEU A 157 15.90 -1.35 19.94
CA LEU A 157 16.48 -1.56 18.61
C LEU A 157 15.97 -2.88 18.01
N GLY A 158 16.00 -3.98 18.78
CA GLY A 158 15.47 -5.27 18.34
C GLY A 158 13.98 -5.21 17.97
N GLN A 159 13.20 -4.43 18.71
CA GLN A 159 11.79 -4.18 18.40
C GLN A 159 11.61 -3.42 17.08
N VAL A 160 12.39 -2.37 16.82
CA VAL A 160 12.38 -1.62 15.55
C VAL A 160 12.80 -2.54 14.39
N THR A 161 13.86 -3.33 14.56
CA THR A 161 14.31 -4.29 13.54
C THR A 161 13.21 -5.29 13.20
N ASP A 162 12.60 -5.93 14.21
CA ASP A 162 11.50 -6.88 13.97
C ASP A 162 10.32 -6.20 13.26
N TRP A 163 9.90 -5.02 13.70
CA TRP A 163 8.81 -4.30 13.04
C TRP A 163 9.09 -3.98 11.57
N VAL A 164 10.28 -3.45 11.26
CA VAL A 164 10.72 -3.16 9.89
C VAL A 164 10.75 -4.43 9.04
N GLU A 165 11.17 -5.57 9.62
CA GLU A 165 11.12 -6.88 8.96
C GLU A 165 9.70 -7.41 8.70
N ARG A 166 8.66 -6.90 9.35
CA ARG A 166 7.28 -7.33 9.10
C ARG A 166 6.49 -6.42 8.16
N VAL A 167 7.10 -5.33 7.67
CA VAL A 167 6.48 -4.41 6.71
C VAL A 167 6.88 -4.78 5.28
N GLU A 168 5.90 -5.11 4.41
CA GLU A 168 6.14 -5.62 3.05
C GLU A 168 7.16 -4.79 2.26
N THR A 169 7.04 -3.45 2.26
CA THR A 169 7.95 -2.56 1.51
C THR A 169 8.30 -1.31 2.31
N VAL A 170 9.59 -1.01 2.37
CA VAL A 170 10.16 0.19 3.01
C VAL A 170 11.05 0.92 2.00
N LEU A 171 10.87 2.23 1.84
CA LEU A 171 11.76 3.10 1.06
C LEU A 171 11.71 4.52 1.62
N LEU A 172 12.68 4.88 2.44
CA LEU A 172 12.71 6.15 3.17
C LEU A 172 14.03 6.87 2.89
N TYR A 173 14.00 8.19 2.88
CA TYR A 173 15.20 9.01 2.73
C TYR A 173 15.50 9.78 4.01
N VAL A 174 16.76 9.82 4.43
CA VAL A 174 17.22 10.74 5.48
C VAL A 174 18.42 11.51 4.93
N GLY A 175 18.14 12.72 4.44
CA GLY A 175 19.10 13.45 3.61
C GLY A 175 19.38 12.68 2.32
N ARG A 176 20.64 12.31 2.12
CA ARG A 176 21.11 11.50 0.98
C ARG A 176 21.06 9.99 1.24
N ARG A 177 20.93 9.56 2.50
CA ARG A 177 20.92 8.13 2.86
C ARG A 177 19.55 7.50 2.58
N ILE A 178 19.56 6.26 2.10
CA ILE A 178 18.36 5.48 1.75
C ILE A 178 18.21 4.34 2.76
N TYR A 179 17.03 4.26 3.38
CA TYR A 179 16.63 3.13 4.22
C TYR A 179 15.55 2.36 3.47
N SER A 180 15.88 1.19 2.96
CA SER A 180 14.97 0.47 2.10
C SER A 180 15.01 -1.03 2.27
N ARG A 181 13.85 -1.61 2.01
CA ARG A 181 13.58 -3.03 1.91
C ARG A 181 12.50 -3.21 0.86
N SER A 182 12.92 -3.42 -0.38
CA SER A 182 12.01 -3.54 -1.53
C SER A 182 12.65 -4.42 -2.58
N ASP A 183 11.86 -5.30 -3.20
CA ASP A 183 12.29 -6.09 -4.36
C ASP A 183 12.58 -5.21 -5.58
N ALA A 184 12.08 -3.96 -5.59
CA ALA A 184 12.18 -3.03 -6.72
C ALA A 184 13.16 -1.86 -6.47
N ALA A 185 13.74 -1.75 -5.27
CA ALA A 185 14.72 -0.71 -4.93
C ALA A 185 15.97 -1.35 -4.28
N SER A 186 16.70 -0.59 -3.47
CA SER A 186 17.78 -1.13 -2.65
C SER A 186 17.24 -1.96 -1.47
N ASN A 187 18.11 -2.74 -0.83
CA ASN A 187 17.78 -3.47 0.39
C ASN A 187 18.77 -3.13 1.52
N THR A 188 18.93 -1.83 1.81
CA THR A 188 19.94 -1.34 2.75
C THR A 188 19.67 -1.78 4.19
N LEU A 189 18.40 -2.01 4.54
CA LEU A 189 18.02 -2.41 5.89
C LEU A 189 18.40 -3.86 6.21
N LEU A 190 18.28 -4.79 5.25
CA LEU A 190 18.61 -6.21 5.47
C LEU A 190 19.97 -6.61 4.90
N ARG A 191 20.33 -6.14 3.70
CA ARG A 191 21.56 -6.58 3.00
C ARG A 191 22.79 -5.93 3.58
N ASP A 192 22.72 -4.62 3.83
CA ASP A 192 23.85 -3.86 4.38
C ASP A 192 23.85 -3.91 5.93
N GLY A 193 22.81 -4.53 6.50
CA GLY A 193 22.65 -4.77 7.93
C GLY A 193 22.74 -3.50 8.78
N ILE A 194 22.15 -2.39 8.30
CA ILE A 194 22.26 -1.08 8.98
C ILE A 194 21.81 -1.18 10.43
N LEU A 195 20.72 -1.89 10.72
CA LEU A 195 20.20 -1.99 12.08
C LEU A 195 21.00 -2.98 12.94
N GLU A 196 21.48 -4.10 12.37
CA GLU A 196 22.36 -5.02 13.10
C GLU A 196 23.69 -4.35 13.46
N GLY A 197 24.23 -3.50 12.58
CA GLY A 197 25.49 -2.78 12.81
C GLY A 197 25.44 -1.76 13.95
N LEU A 198 24.25 -1.38 14.43
CA LEU A 198 24.09 -0.50 15.59
C LEU A 198 24.09 -1.25 16.93
N ALA A 199 23.90 -2.58 16.90
CA ALA A 199 23.79 -3.38 18.12
C ALA A 199 25.12 -3.38 18.90
N GLY A 200 25.06 -3.05 20.19
CA GLY A 200 26.24 -2.98 21.05
C GLY A 200 27.11 -1.73 20.87
N VAL A 201 26.75 -0.83 19.95
CA VAL A 201 27.45 0.45 19.74
C VAL A 201 26.78 1.54 20.58
N PRO A 202 27.53 2.38 21.31
CA PRO A 202 26.95 3.52 22.03
C PRO A 202 26.22 4.50 21.12
N VAL A 203 25.11 5.08 21.59
CA VAL A 203 24.26 6.00 20.79
C VAL A 203 25.06 7.22 20.30
N ALA A 204 26.05 7.67 21.07
CA ALA A 204 26.92 8.80 20.71
C ALA A 204 27.67 8.56 19.39
N ASP A 205 28.02 7.31 19.10
CA ASP A 205 28.82 6.91 17.94
C ASP A 205 27.97 6.55 16.72
N TRP A 206 26.64 6.47 16.89
CA TRP A 206 25.74 6.23 15.76
C TRP A 206 25.77 7.40 14.77
N PRO A 207 25.70 7.16 13.45
CA PRO A 207 25.45 8.22 12.50
C PRO A 207 24.13 8.95 12.82
N ARG A 208 24.11 10.27 12.62
CA ARG A 208 22.91 11.09 12.93
C ARG A 208 21.65 10.58 12.21
N ALA A 209 21.80 10.15 10.95
CA ALA A 209 20.70 9.61 10.17
C ALA A 209 20.12 8.32 10.79
N ASP A 210 20.98 7.46 11.36
CA ASP A 210 20.57 6.21 12.00
C ASP A 210 19.84 6.47 13.31
N ARG A 211 20.34 7.42 14.13
CA ARG A 211 19.63 7.88 15.33
C ARG A 211 18.23 8.38 14.99
N LEU A 212 18.13 9.25 13.97
CA LEU A 212 16.85 9.77 13.51
C LEU A 212 15.93 8.65 13.06
N PHE A 213 16.41 7.74 12.20
CA PHE A 213 15.62 6.61 11.69
C PHE A 213 15.08 5.73 12.80
N VAL A 214 15.93 5.27 13.73
CA VAL A 214 15.52 4.34 14.80
C VAL A 214 14.48 4.99 15.73
N ALA A 215 14.73 6.21 16.19
CA ALA A 215 13.79 6.90 17.08
C ALA A 215 12.46 7.22 16.37
N ALA A 216 12.51 7.71 15.13
CA ALA A 216 11.32 8.01 14.35
C ALA A 216 10.50 6.77 14.02
N ALA A 217 11.15 5.67 13.60
CA ALA A 217 10.46 4.40 13.34
C ALA A 217 9.70 3.94 14.58
N HIS A 218 10.34 3.93 15.75
CA HIS A 218 9.69 3.55 16.99
C HIS A 218 8.45 4.42 17.29
N LEU A 219 8.57 5.74 17.14
CA LEU A 219 7.45 6.68 17.35
C LEU A 219 6.30 6.46 16.34
N LEU A 220 6.61 6.22 15.06
CA LEU A 220 5.61 5.96 14.02
C LEU A 220 4.87 4.64 14.25
N PHE A 221 5.58 3.57 14.63
CA PHE A 221 4.95 2.31 15.01
C PHE A 221 4.10 2.45 16.26
N THR A 222 4.52 3.30 17.21
CA THR A 222 3.71 3.60 18.40
C THR A 222 2.43 4.37 18.02
N ALA A 223 2.53 5.33 17.10
CA ALA A 223 1.42 6.20 16.71
C ALA A 223 0.31 5.48 15.91
N GLY A 224 0.64 4.44 15.15
CA GLY A 224 -0.37 3.69 14.39
C GLY A 224 0.16 2.47 13.64
N GLY A 225 1.27 1.91 14.13
CA GLY A 225 1.86 0.70 13.59
C GLY A 225 2.45 0.88 12.19
N PRO A 226 2.41 -0.16 11.34
CA PRO A 226 3.06 -0.14 10.03
C PRO A 226 2.45 0.91 9.10
N VAL A 227 1.16 1.23 9.26
CA VAL A 227 0.47 2.21 8.43
C VAL A 227 1.14 3.58 8.50
N CYS A 228 1.41 4.05 9.73
CA CYS A 228 2.02 5.36 9.95
C CYS A 228 3.49 5.38 9.53
N PHE A 229 4.22 4.27 9.74
CA PHE A 229 5.59 4.14 9.27
C PHE A 229 5.68 4.19 7.73
N GLU A 230 4.80 3.45 7.05
CA GLU A 230 4.75 3.38 5.58
C GLU A 230 4.34 4.71 4.92
N GLU A 231 3.77 5.68 5.67
CA GLU A 231 3.45 6.99 5.10
C GLU A 231 4.67 7.83 4.72
N PHE A 232 5.83 7.48 5.28
CA PHE A 232 7.08 8.11 4.88
C PHE A 232 7.73 7.44 3.67
N ASN A 233 7.16 6.35 3.13
CA ASN A 233 7.70 5.74 1.91
C ASN A 233 7.76 6.75 0.75
N GLY A 234 8.90 6.80 0.06
CA GLY A 234 9.20 7.76 -1.00
C GLY A 234 9.52 9.18 -0.52
N ARG A 235 9.59 9.43 0.80
CA ARG A 235 9.70 10.77 1.37
C ARG A 235 10.96 10.95 2.21
N GLN A 236 11.37 12.20 2.38
CA GLN A 236 12.35 12.59 3.38
C GLN A 236 11.75 12.47 4.79
N LEU A 237 12.51 11.83 5.66
CA LEU A 237 12.27 11.76 7.08
C LEU A 237 13.24 12.72 7.78
N SER A 238 12.67 13.68 8.49
CA SER A 238 13.37 14.66 9.33
C SER A 238 12.69 14.73 10.70
N ALA A 239 13.39 15.20 11.73
CA ALA A 239 12.82 15.31 13.07
C ALA A 239 11.68 16.34 13.11
N LEU A 240 11.86 17.48 12.45
CA LEU A 240 10.82 18.50 12.28
C LEU A 240 9.66 18.00 11.42
N GLY A 241 9.95 17.25 10.35
CA GLY A 241 8.93 16.61 9.52
C GLY A 241 8.08 15.61 10.30
N LEU A 242 8.71 14.79 11.16
CA LEU A 242 8.02 13.85 12.05
C LEU A 242 7.07 14.58 13.01
N ARG A 243 7.53 15.65 13.68
CA ARG A 243 6.66 16.47 14.54
C ARG A 243 5.46 17.01 13.78
N ARG A 244 5.71 17.66 12.64
CA ARG A 244 4.65 18.25 11.81
C ARG A 244 3.63 17.18 11.39
N TRP A 245 4.09 16.00 11.01
CA TRP A 245 3.23 14.88 10.67
C TRP A 245 2.40 14.40 11.88
N LEU A 246 3.01 14.18 13.05
CA LEU A 246 2.32 13.75 14.27
C LEU A 246 1.22 14.75 14.68
N VAL A 247 1.55 16.04 14.71
CA VAL A 247 0.60 17.12 15.03
C VAL A 247 -0.53 17.16 14.00
N SER A 248 -0.22 17.00 12.71
CA SER A 248 -1.23 16.97 11.65
C SER A 248 -2.17 15.76 11.80
N ARG A 249 -1.65 14.58 12.14
CA ARG A 249 -2.47 13.38 12.34
C ARG A 249 -3.36 13.50 13.56
N LEU A 250 -2.80 13.95 14.68
CA LEU A 250 -3.55 14.22 15.91
C LEU A 250 -4.71 15.18 15.63
N ARG A 251 -4.45 16.31 14.96
CA ARG A 251 -5.49 17.27 14.56
C ARG A 251 -6.54 16.66 13.65
N GLY A 252 -6.13 15.85 12.67
CA GLY A 252 -7.05 15.16 11.77
C GLY A 252 -7.98 14.20 12.52
N TYR A 253 -7.43 13.37 13.41
CA TYR A 253 -8.21 12.43 14.21
C TYR A 253 -9.12 13.13 15.21
N ALA A 254 -8.61 14.13 15.94
CA ALA A 254 -9.40 14.93 16.87
C ALA A 254 -10.55 15.64 16.15
N GLY A 255 -10.28 16.24 14.98
CA GLY A 255 -11.30 16.87 14.14
C GLY A 255 -12.37 15.88 13.66
N ALA A 256 -11.99 14.67 13.25
CA ALA A 256 -12.93 13.62 12.88
C ALA A 256 -13.81 13.14 14.05
N LEU A 257 -13.31 13.28 15.29
CA LEU A 257 -14.03 12.95 16.52
C LEU A 257 -14.78 14.15 17.13
N GLY A 258 -14.62 15.36 16.60
CA GLY A 258 -15.15 16.59 17.20
C GLY A 258 -14.51 16.95 18.55
N VAL A 259 -13.32 16.41 18.85
CA VAL A 259 -12.61 16.66 20.12
C VAL A 259 -11.70 17.88 19.95
N PRO A 260 -11.67 18.83 20.91
CA PRO A 260 -10.82 20.00 20.81
C PRO A 260 -9.34 19.62 20.90
N VAL A 261 -8.52 20.26 20.07
CA VAL A 261 -7.06 20.13 20.10
C VAL A 261 -6.47 21.22 20.96
N ARG A 262 -5.56 20.86 21.86
CA ARG A 262 -4.90 21.83 22.75
C ARG A 262 -4.05 22.85 21.95
N PRO A 263 -4.05 24.15 22.31
CA PRO A 263 -3.24 25.15 21.60
C PRO A 263 -1.73 24.85 21.61
N ASP A 264 -1.24 24.27 22.70
CA ASP A 264 0.17 23.91 22.92
C ASP A 264 0.62 22.62 22.21
N THR A 265 -0.25 21.96 21.45
CA THR A 265 0.01 20.65 20.84
C THR A 265 1.35 20.56 20.10
N ALA A 266 1.74 21.60 19.35
CA ALA A 266 2.98 21.57 18.59
C ALA A 266 4.24 21.45 19.46
N GLY A 267 4.22 22.02 20.67
CA GLY A 267 5.37 22.05 21.58
C GLY A 267 5.47 20.85 22.53
N ARG A 268 4.54 19.90 22.47
CA ARG A 268 4.52 18.73 23.36
C ARG A 268 5.58 17.68 22.99
N PRO A 269 6.04 16.84 23.92
CA PRO A 269 6.97 15.76 23.61
C PRO A 269 6.48 14.84 22.49
N LEU A 270 7.37 14.39 21.61
CA LEU A 270 7.10 13.50 20.48
C LEU A 270 6.49 12.17 20.92
N GLN A 271 6.93 11.64 22.06
CA GLN A 271 6.37 10.42 22.64
C GLN A 271 4.90 10.61 23.04
N ASP A 272 4.56 11.76 23.63
CA ASP A 272 3.18 12.09 24.01
C ASP A 272 2.31 12.31 22.77
N LEU A 273 2.85 12.98 21.75
CA LEU A 273 2.16 13.17 20.47
C LEU A 273 1.87 11.83 19.77
N ALA A 274 2.84 10.90 19.78
CA ALA A 274 2.66 9.57 19.21
C ALA A 274 1.61 8.76 19.98
N ALA A 275 1.68 8.74 21.32
CA ALA A 275 0.72 8.03 22.15
C ALA A 275 -0.71 8.59 21.99
N GLU A 276 -0.87 9.91 21.95
CA GLU A 276 -2.17 10.54 21.76
C GLU A 276 -2.72 10.33 20.35
N ALA A 277 -1.87 10.42 19.32
CA ALA A 277 -2.27 10.08 17.96
C ALA A 277 -2.77 8.64 17.87
N ALA A 278 -2.13 7.69 18.56
CA ALA A 278 -2.56 6.29 18.61
C ALA A 278 -3.91 6.11 19.32
N ALA A 279 -4.12 6.78 20.44
CA ALA A 279 -5.37 6.76 21.19
C ALA A 279 -6.53 7.33 20.34
N LEU A 280 -6.31 8.49 19.72
CA LEU A 280 -7.30 9.12 18.84
C LEU A 280 -7.58 8.26 17.60
N ARG A 281 -6.55 7.68 16.98
CA ARG A 281 -6.72 6.78 15.83
C ARG A 281 -7.57 5.56 16.19
N THR A 282 -7.35 4.98 17.36
CA THR A 282 -8.17 3.88 17.88
C THR A 282 -9.63 4.33 18.06
N ALA A 283 -9.85 5.51 18.64
CA ALA A 283 -11.19 6.08 18.79
C ALA A 283 -11.88 6.39 17.44
N VAL A 284 -11.15 6.87 16.44
CA VAL A 284 -11.65 7.08 15.06
C VAL A 284 -12.19 5.77 14.47
N HIS A 285 -11.46 4.67 14.64
CA HIS A 285 -11.92 3.36 14.14
C HIS A 285 -13.17 2.85 14.87
N ALA A 286 -13.37 3.26 16.13
CA ALA A 286 -14.56 2.94 16.91
C ALA A 286 -15.76 3.88 16.64
N SER A 287 -15.52 5.12 16.19
CA SER A 287 -16.58 6.13 15.98
C SER A 287 -17.34 5.97 14.65
N GLY A 288 -16.88 5.07 13.78
CA GLY A 288 -17.41 4.89 12.43
C GLY A 288 -16.80 5.84 11.40
N ALA A 289 -15.88 6.73 11.76
CA ALA A 289 -15.04 7.38 10.75
C ALA A 289 -14.17 6.33 10.05
N LEU A 290 -14.07 6.41 8.72
CA LEU A 290 -13.35 5.40 7.95
C LEU A 290 -11.98 5.93 7.50
N CYS A 291 -10.99 5.05 7.58
CA CYS A 291 -9.67 5.30 7.02
C CYS A 291 -9.44 4.41 5.80
N PHE A 292 -8.85 4.98 4.76
CA PHE A 292 -8.32 4.21 3.64
C PHE A 292 -6.96 4.77 3.23
N ARG A 293 -6.23 4.09 2.36
CA ARG A 293 -4.95 4.58 1.83
C ARG A 293 -5.04 4.94 0.35
N ARG A 294 -4.33 6.00 -0.03
CA ARG A 294 -3.90 6.19 -1.41
C ARG A 294 -2.44 5.76 -1.54
N ILE A 295 -2.15 5.00 -2.58
CA ILE A 295 -0.83 4.47 -2.89
C ILE A 295 -0.39 5.05 -4.23
N SER A 296 0.56 5.96 -4.14
CA SER A 296 1.32 6.48 -5.27
C SER A 296 2.44 5.51 -5.57
N ALA A 297 2.11 4.41 -6.26
CA ALA A 297 3.02 3.30 -6.49
C ALA A 297 4.37 3.70 -7.12
N PRO A 298 4.45 4.72 -8.02
CA PRO A 298 5.72 5.13 -8.59
C PRO A 298 6.74 5.65 -7.56
N ALA A 299 6.29 6.17 -6.42
CA ALA A 299 7.16 6.61 -5.33
C ALA A 299 7.10 5.68 -4.12
N PHE A 300 6.39 4.54 -4.22
CA PHE A 300 5.99 3.70 -3.08
C PHE A 300 5.21 4.47 -1.98
N GLY A 301 4.78 5.70 -2.28
CA GLY A 301 4.16 6.61 -1.33
C GLY A 301 2.81 6.08 -0.89
N LYS A 302 2.59 6.00 0.41
CA LYS A 302 1.30 5.63 1.00
C LYS A 302 0.81 6.81 1.83
N ARG A 303 -0.48 7.08 1.76
CA ARG A 303 -1.11 8.15 2.56
C ARG A 303 -2.41 7.65 3.13
N GLU A 304 -2.56 7.71 4.44
CA GLU A 304 -3.84 7.44 5.07
C GLU A 304 -4.74 8.67 4.95
N ILE A 305 -5.97 8.43 4.51
CA ILE A 305 -7.00 9.43 4.26
C ILE A 305 -8.19 9.10 5.17
N LEU A 306 -8.62 10.11 5.93
CA LEU A 306 -9.87 10.08 6.69
C LEU A 306 -11.04 10.39 5.76
N ALA A 307 -12.10 9.60 5.84
CA ALA A 307 -13.32 9.77 5.08
C ALA A 307 -14.55 9.68 5.96
N GLY A 308 -15.41 10.70 5.87
CA GLY A 308 -16.79 10.61 6.34
C GLY A 308 -17.59 9.78 5.36
N VAL A 309 -17.93 8.55 5.73
CA VAL A 309 -18.77 7.67 4.92
C VAL A 309 -20.04 7.37 5.71
N PRO A 310 -21.22 7.73 5.21
CA PRO A 310 -22.49 7.41 5.85
C PRO A 310 -22.61 5.90 6.12
N ALA A 311 -23.20 5.51 7.25
CA ALA A 311 -23.34 4.10 7.62
C ALA A 311 -24.00 3.25 6.52
N ALA A 312 -25.02 3.81 5.85
CA ALA A 312 -25.73 3.19 4.73
C ALA A 312 -24.83 2.89 3.51
N GLU A 313 -23.70 3.59 3.35
CA GLU A 313 -22.78 3.36 2.24
C GLU A 313 -21.73 2.28 2.53
N ARG A 314 -21.62 1.82 3.79
CA ARG A 314 -20.58 0.89 4.28
C ARG A 314 -20.95 -0.59 4.09
N ALA A 315 -22.20 -0.88 3.80
CA ALA A 315 -22.73 -2.21 3.59
C ALA A 315 -23.75 -2.20 2.46
N HIS A 316 -24.14 -3.38 1.99
CA HIS A 316 -25.25 -3.53 1.05
C HIS A 316 -26.55 -3.76 1.81
N ASP A 317 -27.48 -2.80 1.76
CA ASP A 317 -28.82 -2.97 2.31
C ASP A 317 -29.59 -4.11 1.63
N ARG A 318 -29.38 -4.25 0.31
CA ARG A 318 -29.97 -5.29 -0.54
C ARG A 318 -28.91 -5.94 -1.40
N LEU A 319 -29.18 -7.17 -1.85
CA LEU A 319 -28.27 -7.91 -2.70
C LEU A 319 -27.93 -7.08 -3.97
N PRO A 320 -26.65 -6.88 -4.31
CA PRO A 320 -26.27 -6.14 -5.52
C PRO A 320 -26.89 -6.76 -6.77
N ALA A 321 -27.36 -5.94 -7.71
CA ALA A 321 -28.06 -6.41 -8.90
C ALA A 321 -27.22 -7.42 -9.71
N ALA A 322 -25.91 -7.19 -9.85
CA ALA A 322 -25.01 -8.14 -10.50
C ALA A 322 -24.97 -9.49 -9.79
N LEU A 323 -24.88 -9.50 -8.45
CA LEU A 323 -24.88 -10.75 -7.67
C LEU A 323 -26.25 -11.44 -7.71
N ALA A 324 -27.35 -10.68 -7.62
CA ALA A 324 -28.70 -11.22 -7.74
C ALA A 324 -28.93 -11.90 -9.10
N GLY A 325 -28.48 -11.26 -10.19
CA GLY A 325 -28.58 -11.81 -11.54
C GLY A 325 -27.72 -13.07 -11.75
N LEU A 326 -26.49 -13.06 -11.23
CA LEU A 326 -25.56 -14.19 -11.32
C LEU A 326 -25.98 -15.36 -10.42
N GLY A 327 -26.58 -15.08 -9.26
CA GLY A 327 -26.93 -16.02 -8.21
C GLY A 327 -28.33 -16.62 -8.30
N ARG A 328 -29.07 -16.43 -9.41
CA ARG A 328 -30.45 -16.95 -9.57
C ARG A 328 -30.60 -18.45 -9.32
N GLY A 329 -29.53 -19.23 -9.54
CA GLY A 329 -29.51 -20.67 -9.28
C GLY A 329 -29.33 -21.05 -7.81
N ILE A 330 -29.05 -20.10 -6.92
CA ILE A 330 -28.87 -20.32 -5.48
C ILE A 330 -30.18 -19.97 -4.78
N PRO A 331 -30.95 -20.96 -4.25
CA PRO A 331 -32.28 -20.73 -3.69
C PRO A 331 -32.32 -19.64 -2.62
N ALA A 332 -31.33 -19.63 -1.73
CA ALA A 332 -31.20 -18.65 -0.65
C ALA A 332 -31.09 -17.19 -1.12
N LEU A 333 -30.57 -16.96 -2.34
CA LEU A 333 -30.44 -15.63 -2.96
C LEU A 333 -31.65 -15.27 -3.82
N ALA A 334 -32.35 -16.25 -4.37
CA ALA A 334 -33.53 -16.05 -5.22
C ALA A 334 -34.77 -15.59 -4.44
N ASN A 335 -34.84 -15.92 -3.14
CA ASN A 335 -35.91 -15.48 -2.25
C ASN A 335 -35.35 -14.59 -1.11
N PRO A 336 -35.04 -13.32 -1.39
CA PRO A 336 -34.51 -12.40 -0.38
C PRO A 336 -35.61 -12.04 0.62
N THR A 337 -35.64 -12.73 1.77
CA THR A 337 -36.67 -12.58 2.82
C THR A 337 -36.52 -11.30 3.65
N GLY A 338 -36.47 -10.12 3.02
CA GLY A 338 -36.30 -8.82 3.70
C GLY A 338 -34.99 -8.66 4.48
N LEU A 339 -34.09 -9.65 4.41
CA LEU A 339 -32.82 -9.67 5.10
C LEU A 339 -31.80 -8.74 4.40
N PRO A 340 -30.89 -8.11 5.17
CA PRO A 340 -29.74 -7.42 4.61
C PRO A 340 -28.88 -8.36 3.75
N ALA A 341 -28.18 -7.81 2.76
CA ALA A 341 -27.41 -8.62 1.79
C ALA A 341 -26.38 -9.55 2.45
N GLU A 342 -25.69 -9.06 3.49
CA GLU A 342 -24.70 -9.84 4.24
C GLU A 342 -25.37 -11.02 4.97
N ALA A 343 -26.53 -10.83 5.59
CA ALA A 343 -27.26 -11.91 6.24
C ALA A 343 -27.72 -12.98 5.22
N LEU A 344 -28.18 -12.55 4.04
CA LEU A 344 -28.53 -13.47 2.95
C LEU A 344 -27.32 -14.30 2.48
N VAL A 345 -26.16 -13.66 2.30
CA VAL A 345 -24.94 -14.35 1.87
C VAL A 345 -24.43 -15.32 2.94
N SER A 346 -24.46 -14.92 4.21
CA SER A 346 -24.10 -15.81 5.34
C SER A 346 -24.98 -17.06 5.38
N ARG A 347 -26.31 -16.88 5.30
CA ARG A 347 -27.28 -17.99 5.22
C ARG A 347 -27.01 -18.88 4.01
N ALA A 348 -26.85 -18.29 2.83
CA ALA A 348 -26.61 -19.03 1.60
C ALA A 348 -25.33 -19.88 1.67
N ALA A 349 -24.25 -19.34 2.25
CA ALA A 349 -23.00 -20.08 2.43
C ALA A 349 -23.19 -21.31 3.34
N ALA A 350 -23.89 -21.13 4.47
CA ALA A 350 -24.17 -22.22 5.40
C ALA A 350 -25.09 -23.29 4.80
N GLU A 351 -26.18 -22.89 4.13
CA GLU A 351 -27.12 -23.81 3.49
C GLU A 351 -26.47 -24.62 2.37
N LEU A 352 -25.65 -23.97 1.52
CA LEU A 352 -24.88 -24.68 0.48
C LEU A 352 -23.95 -25.71 1.11
N ALA A 353 -23.21 -25.35 2.15
CA ALA A 353 -22.29 -26.27 2.81
C ALA A 353 -23.01 -27.46 3.47
N LEU A 354 -24.11 -27.22 4.18
CA LEU A 354 -24.88 -28.28 4.86
C LEU A 354 -25.64 -29.18 3.88
N GLY A 355 -26.14 -28.62 2.78
CA GLY A 355 -26.86 -29.35 1.74
C GLY A 355 -25.96 -30.11 0.75
N GLY A 356 -24.63 -30.09 0.93
CA GLY A 356 -23.67 -30.70 0.01
C GLY A 356 -23.53 -29.95 -1.33
N GLY A 357 -23.96 -28.69 -1.38
CA GLY A 357 -23.80 -27.79 -2.53
C GLY A 357 -22.41 -27.13 -2.61
N ASP A 358 -22.18 -26.40 -3.70
CA ASP A 358 -20.90 -25.75 -3.99
C ASP A 358 -20.82 -24.34 -3.37
N ALA A 359 -20.35 -24.24 -2.13
CA ALA A 359 -20.09 -22.94 -1.48
C ALA A 359 -19.03 -22.11 -2.24
N GLU A 360 -18.12 -22.75 -2.99
CA GLU A 360 -17.12 -22.06 -3.81
C GLU A 360 -17.78 -21.30 -4.97
N GLU A 361 -18.91 -21.82 -5.48
CA GLU A 361 -19.72 -21.13 -6.49
C GLU A 361 -20.16 -19.77 -5.98
N LEU A 362 -20.73 -19.68 -4.78
CA LEU A 362 -21.16 -18.42 -4.18
C LEU A 362 -20.01 -17.41 -4.09
N LEU A 363 -18.84 -17.84 -3.61
CA LEU A 363 -17.65 -16.98 -3.53
C LEU A 363 -17.24 -16.45 -4.92
N ALA A 364 -17.19 -17.33 -5.92
CA ALA A 364 -16.87 -16.94 -7.29
C ALA A 364 -17.90 -15.95 -7.89
N LEU A 365 -19.20 -16.10 -7.58
CA LEU A 365 -20.23 -15.15 -7.99
C LEU A 365 -20.08 -13.78 -7.32
N ILE A 366 -19.72 -13.74 -6.04
CA ILE A 366 -19.42 -12.47 -5.33
C ILE A 366 -18.24 -11.76 -6.00
N VAL A 367 -17.16 -12.49 -6.31
CA VAL A 367 -15.98 -11.93 -7.00
C VAL A 367 -16.34 -11.43 -8.39
N MET A 368 -17.07 -12.22 -9.19
CA MET A 368 -17.49 -11.81 -10.53
C MET A 368 -18.40 -10.58 -10.49
N ALA A 369 -19.34 -10.52 -9.55
CA ALA A 369 -20.21 -9.36 -9.38
C ALA A 369 -19.39 -8.10 -9.06
N ALA A 370 -18.39 -8.20 -8.18
CA ALA A 370 -17.48 -7.08 -7.90
C ALA A 370 -16.71 -6.63 -9.16
N VAL A 371 -16.25 -7.56 -10.00
CA VAL A 371 -15.56 -7.25 -11.26
C VAL A 371 -16.45 -6.47 -12.22
N LEU A 372 -17.72 -6.88 -12.35
CA LEU A 372 -18.69 -6.23 -13.22
C LEU A 372 -19.06 -4.83 -12.73
N ASP A 373 -19.44 -4.70 -11.45
CA ASP A 373 -19.87 -3.42 -10.87
C ASP A 373 -18.74 -2.38 -10.84
N LEU A 374 -17.50 -2.82 -10.60
CA LEU A 374 -16.32 -1.94 -10.58
C LEU A 374 -15.73 -1.69 -11.97
N ARG A 375 -16.25 -2.37 -13.00
CA ARG A 375 -15.69 -2.36 -14.37
C ARG A 375 -14.18 -2.59 -14.35
N ALA A 376 -13.76 -3.57 -13.56
CA ALA A 376 -12.36 -3.98 -13.46
C ALA A 376 -12.01 -4.88 -14.65
N ASP A 377 -10.73 -4.97 -15.01
CA ASP A 377 -10.30 -5.97 -16.00
C ASP A 377 -10.33 -7.38 -15.41
N TYR A 378 -9.99 -7.49 -14.13
CA TYR A 378 -10.16 -8.71 -13.34
C TYR A 378 -10.23 -8.37 -11.84
N GLY A 379 -10.71 -9.33 -11.07
CA GLY A 379 -10.82 -9.23 -9.62
C GLY A 379 -10.58 -10.56 -8.95
N MET A 380 -10.41 -10.51 -7.64
CA MET A 380 -10.03 -11.67 -6.87
C MET A 380 -10.43 -11.59 -5.41
N SER A 381 -10.54 -12.77 -4.81
CA SER A 381 -10.55 -13.00 -3.37
C SER A 381 -9.63 -14.17 -3.04
N SER A 382 -9.00 -14.15 -1.88
CA SER A 382 -8.10 -15.22 -1.42
C SER A 382 -8.20 -15.42 0.08
N ALA A 383 -8.09 -16.68 0.52
CA ALA A 383 -8.17 -17.06 1.92
C ALA A 383 -7.50 -18.43 2.16
N VAL A 384 -7.60 -18.95 3.38
CA VAL A 384 -7.28 -20.35 3.70
C VAL A 384 -8.31 -21.28 3.06
N ARG A 385 -7.90 -22.49 2.66
CA ARG A 385 -8.80 -23.51 2.12
C ARG A 385 -9.65 -24.19 3.19
N ASP A 386 -9.03 -24.46 4.33
CA ASP A 386 -9.62 -25.18 5.44
C ASP A 386 -9.66 -24.29 6.68
N LEU A 387 -10.87 -23.85 7.05
CA LEU A 387 -11.08 -23.00 8.22
C LEU A 387 -10.73 -23.71 9.53
N THR A 388 -10.85 -25.04 9.61
CA THR A 388 -10.58 -25.78 10.85
C THR A 388 -9.13 -25.63 11.30
N ARG A 389 -8.22 -25.43 10.35
CA ARG A 389 -6.80 -25.19 10.60
C ARG A 389 -6.48 -23.82 11.20
N LEU A 390 -7.46 -22.90 11.25
CA LEU A 390 -7.34 -21.61 11.91
C LEU A 390 -7.83 -21.62 13.37
N GLY A 391 -8.52 -22.68 13.79
CA GLY A 391 -9.02 -22.81 15.16
C GLY A 391 -7.88 -22.91 16.18
N ALA A 392 -8.13 -22.44 17.40
CA ALA A 392 -7.27 -22.71 18.54
C ALA A 392 -7.40 -24.19 18.92
N ALA A 393 -6.27 -24.90 19.00
CA ALA A 393 -6.18 -26.22 19.58
C ALA A 393 -5.43 -26.16 20.92
N ALA A 394 -5.75 -27.04 21.87
CA ALA A 394 -4.90 -27.21 23.04
C ALA A 394 -3.68 -28.09 22.68
N PRO A 395 -2.50 -27.87 23.29
CA PRO A 395 -2.19 -26.87 24.32
C PRO A 395 -1.87 -25.47 23.77
N ASP A 396 -1.67 -25.30 22.46
CA ASP A 396 -1.26 -24.04 21.84
C ASP A 396 -2.17 -23.58 20.69
N ARG A 397 -2.73 -22.38 20.85
CA ARG A 397 -3.75 -21.85 19.93
C ARG A 397 -3.26 -21.57 18.49
N ILE A 398 -1.97 -21.71 18.21
CA ILE A 398 -1.33 -21.29 16.94
C ILE A 398 -0.76 -22.44 16.12
N SER A 399 -0.68 -23.67 16.64
CA SER A 399 0.00 -24.78 15.96
C SER A 399 -0.57 -25.07 14.56
N GLY A 400 -1.90 -25.08 14.44
CA GLY A 400 -2.59 -25.29 13.15
C GLY A 400 -2.18 -24.25 12.10
N VAL A 401 -2.10 -22.98 12.51
CA VAL A 401 -1.69 -21.84 11.68
C VAL A 401 -0.23 -21.94 11.26
N LEU A 402 0.66 -22.25 12.20
CA LEU A 402 2.10 -22.33 11.93
C LEU A 402 2.44 -23.49 10.98
N ALA A 403 1.63 -24.54 10.97
CA ALA A 403 1.76 -25.67 10.06
C ALA A 403 1.22 -25.38 8.64
N LEU A 404 0.56 -24.25 8.39
CA LEU A 404 0.06 -23.91 7.06
C LEU A 404 1.21 -23.65 6.08
N ARG A 405 1.04 -24.17 4.86
CA ARG A 405 1.92 -24.00 3.71
C ARG A 405 1.17 -23.27 2.60
N ARG A 406 1.89 -22.76 1.61
CA ARG A 406 1.29 -22.04 0.47
C ARG A 406 0.10 -22.77 -0.18
N PRO A 407 0.12 -24.10 -0.43
CA PRO A 407 -1.01 -24.81 -1.02
C PRO A 407 -2.28 -24.86 -0.15
N ASP A 408 -2.17 -24.62 1.16
CA ASP A 408 -3.31 -24.54 2.08
C ASP A 408 -4.12 -23.25 1.89
N PHE A 409 -3.68 -22.37 0.99
CA PHE A 409 -4.38 -21.15 0.58
C PHE A 409 -4.86 -21.26 -0.85
N PHE A 410 -5.83 -20.41 -1.19
CA PHE A 410 -6.32 -20.27 -2.56
C PHE A 410 -6.49 -18.81 -2.92
N CYS A 411 -6.64 -18.54 -4.22
CA CYS A 411 -7.14 -17.27 -4.70
C CYS A 411 -8.03 -17.51 -5.93
N CYS A 412 -9.30 -17.14 -5.79
CA CYS A 412 -10.26 -17.06 -6.88
C CYS A 412 -9.96 -15.78 -7.66
N VAL A 413 -9.50 -15.90 -8.90
CA VAL A 413 -9.22 -14.77 -9.80
C VAL A 413 -10.12 -14.92 -11.01
N LEU A 414 -10.94 -13.90 -11.27
CA LEU A 414 -11.92 -13.91 -12.35
C LEU A 414 -11.74 -12.68 -13.24
N PRO A 415 -11.62 -12.87 -14.58
CA PRO A 415 -11.54 -11.77 -15.51
C PRO A 415 -12.91 -11.24 -15.88
N HIS A 416 -12.98 -9.94 -16.19
CA HIS A 416 -14.16 -9.36 -16.83
C HIS A 416 -14.35 -9.97 -18.24
N PRO A 417 -15.58 -10.22 -18.71
CA PRO A 417 -15.81 -10.84 -20.01
C PRO A 417 -15.18 -10.12 -21.19
N GLY A 418 -15.21 -8.78 -21.17
CA GLY A 418 -14.55 -7.95 -22.17
C GLY A 418 -13.02 -8.00 -22.10
N PHE A 419 -12.42 -8.21 -20.92
CA PHE A 419 -10.98 -8.39 -20.79
C PHE A 419 -10.54 -9.76 -21.29
N ALA A 420 -11.29 -10.80 -20.92
CA ALA A 420 -11.05 -12.16 -21.37
C ALA A 420 -11.14 -12.30 -22.90
N GLY A 421 -12.14 -11.65 -23.53
CA GLY A 421 -12.34 -11.71 -24.98
C GLY A 421 -11.26 -11.02 -25.83
N ARG A 422 -10.38 -10.21 -25.23
CA ARG A 422 -9.30 -9.50 -25.94
C ARG A 422 -7.94 -10.21 -25.89
N ARG A 423 -7.85 -11.37 -25.23
CA ARG A 423 -6.59 -12.08 -25.00
C ARG A 423 -6.68 -13.54 -25.46
N PRO A 424 -5.59 -14.13 -25.96
CA PRO A 424 -5.50 -15.57 -26.13
C PRO A 424 -5.71 -16.29 -24.79
N GLU A 425 -6.42 -17.42 -24.83
CA GLU A 425 -6.81 -18.13 -23.61
C GLU A 425 -5.58 -18.57 -22.78
N HIS A 426 -4.54 -19.10 -23.42
CA HIS A 426 -3.35 -19.57 -22.73
C HIS A 426 -2.63 -18.45 -21.96
N GLU A 427 -2.55 -17.24 -22.53
CA GLU A 427 -1.99 -16.07 -21.85
C GLU A 427 -2.84 -15.67 -20.64
N LEU A 428 -4.17 -15.68 -20.80
CA LEU A 428 -5.10 -15.35 -19.73
C LEU A 428 -5.01 -16.37 -18.58
N VAL A 429 -4.96 -17.66 -18.89
CA VAL A 429 -4.80 -18.72 -17.87
C VAL A 429 -3.48 -18.55 -17.12
N THR A 430 -2.37 -18.30 -17.82
CA THR A 430 -1.06 -18.03 -17.18
C THR A 430 -1.13 -16.80 -16.27
N LEU A 431 -1.77 -15.72 -16.72
CA LEU A 431 -1.96 -14.50 -15.93
C LEU A 431 -2.76 -14.77 -14.65
N LEU A 432 -3.95 -15.36 -14.78
CA LEU A 432 -4.85 -15.61 -13.65
C LEU A 432 -4.20 -16.54 -12.62
N TRP A 433 -3.50 -17.58 -13.09
CA TRP A 433 -2.80 -18.50 -12.21
C TRP A 433 -1.60 -17.85 -11.51
N SER A 434 -0.80 -17.05 -12.22
CA SER A 434 0.32 -16.31 -11.63
C SER A 434 -0.14 -15.36 -10.53
N VAL A 435 -1.22 -14.61 -10.78
CA VAL A 435 -1.87 -13.75 -9.78
C VAL A 435 -2.32 -14.59 -8.57
N SER A 436 -2.97 -15.73 -8.80
CA SER A 436 -3.45 -16.61 -7.74
C SER A 436 -2.29 -17.10 -6.85
N GLN A 437 -1.18 -17.57 -7.45
CA GLN A 437 -0.01 -18.04 -6.72
C GLN A 437 0.63 -16.95 -5.85
N ARG A 438 0.74 -15.71 -6.37
CA ARG A 438 1.27 -14.58 -5.60
C ARG A 438 0.36 -14.25 -4.40
N MET A 439 -0.96 -14.33 -4.56
CA MET A 439 -1.90 -14.09 -3.47
C MET A 439 -1.90 -15.20 -2.41
N GLN A 440 -1.72 -16.46 -2.80
CA GLN A 440 -1.51 -17.57 -1.86
C GLN A 440 -0.26 -17.34 -0.99
N TYR A 441 0.85 -16.89 -1.59
CA TYR A 441 2.06 -16.53 -0.85
C TYR A 441 1.82 -15.38 0.14
N ASN A 442 1.06 -14.35 -0.27
CA ASN A 442 0.71 -13.23 0.60
C ASN A 442 -0.11 -13.70 1.81
N ARG A 443 -1.13 -14.53 1.59
CA ARG A 443 -1.96 -15.06 2.68
C ARG A 443 -1.16 -15.91 3.66
N TRP A 444 -0.28 -16.75 3.16
CA TRP A 444 0.65 -17.52 4.00
C TRP A 444 1.50 -16.64 4.93
N HIS A 445 1.85 -15.41 4.51
CA HIS A 445 2.57 -14.46 5.36
C HIS A 445 1.68 -13.67 6.32
N PHE A 446 0.43 -13.37 5.96
CA PHE A 446 -0.44 -12.51 6.77
C PHE A 446 -1.08 -13.22 7.95
N VAL A 447 -1.42 -14.52 7.82
CA VAL A 447 -2.14 -15.22 8.91
C VAL A 447 -1.36 -15.22 10.23
N PRO A 448 -0.05 -15.55 10.27
CA PRO A 448 0.72 -15.48 11.51
C PRO A 448 0.85 -14.05 12.08
N GLY A 449 0.71 -13.02 11.25
CA GLY A 449 0.78 -11.62 11.68
C GLY A 449 -0.41 -11.15 12.51
N ASN A 450 -1.40 -12.02 12.78
CA ASN A 450 -2.50 -11.75 13.72
C ASN A 450 -2.17 -12.15 15.16
N PHE A 451 -1.00 -12.76 15.42
CA PHE A 451 -0.55 -13.17 16.74
C PHE A 451 0.54 -12.25 17.28
N THR A 452 0.74 -12.27 18.59
CA THR A 452 1.82 -11.52 19.22
C THR A 452 3.18 -12.06 18.77
N ARG A 453 4.20 -11.20 18.83
CA ARG A 453 5.56 -11.62 18.45
C ARG A 453 6.08 -12.78 19.30
N ALA A 454 5.68 -12.86 20.57
CA ALA A 454 6.08 -13.94 21.48
C ALA A 454 5.44 -15.28 21.11
N GLU A 455 4.25 -15.28 20.51
CA GLU A 455 3.58 -16.48 20.01
C GLU A 455 4.27 -17.02 18.74
N VAL A 456 4.74 -16.15 17.84
CA VAL A 456 5.31 -16.59 16.55
C VAL A 456 6.80 -16.96 16.69
N PRO A 457 7.23 -18.19 16.28
CA PRO A 457 8.63 -18.58 16.33
C PRO A 457 9.53 -17.63 15.53
N ALA A 458 10.71 -17.31 16.05
CA ALA A 458 11.63 -16.34 15.41
C ALA A 458 11.98 -16.67 13.95
N ARG A 459 12.11 -17.97 13.63
CA ARG A 459 12.39 -18.45 12.25
C ARG A 459 11.19 -18.35 11.30
N ARG A 460 9.98 -18.14 11.82
CA ARG A 460 8.76 -18.05 11.01
C ARG A 460 8.58 -16.61 10.56
N HIS A 461 8.99 -16.32 9.33
CA HIS A 461 8.76 -15.03 8.71
C HIS A 461 7.25 -14.76 8.54
N TYR A 462 6.81 -13.51 8.70
CA TYR A 462 5.43 -13.09 8.48
C TYR A 462 5.37 -11.60 8.14
N PHE A 463 4.22 -11.14 7.64
CA PHE A 463 3.92 -9.73 7.46
C PHE A 463 2.75 -9.31 8.33
N LEU A 464 2.74 -8.06 8.78
CA LEU A 464 1.57 -7.50 9.44
C LEU A 464 0.39 -7.48 8.44
N PRO A 465 -0.78 -8.01 8.82
CA PRO A 465 -1.90 -8.15 7.90
C PRO A 465 -2.42 -6.78 7.46
N PRO A 466 -2.93 -6.67 6.21
CA PRO A 466 -3.64 -5.47 5.80
C PRO A 466 -4.91 -5.28 6.63
N THR A 467 -5.17 -4.06 7.05
CA THR A 467 -6.37 -3.77 7.85
C THR A 467 -7.22 -2.63 7.28
N MET A 468 -6.68 -1.88 6.32
CA MET A 468 -7.35 -0.75 5.68
C MET A 468 -7.48 -0.94 4.17
N PRO A 469 -8.59 -0.50 3.57
CA PRO A 469 -8.71 -0.44 2.13
C PRO A 469 -7.68 0.50 1.51
N ASP A 470 -7.26 0.22 0.28
CA ASP A 470 -6.35 1.09 -0.46
C ASP A 470 -6.70 1.21 -1.95
N LEU A 471 -6.39 2.39 -2.50
CA LEU A 471 -6.41 2.73 -3.93
C LEU A 471 -4.97 2.91 -4.40
N ALA A 472 -4.55 2.17 -5.41
CA ALA A 472 -3.22 2.30 -5.99
C ALA A 472 -3.28 2.74 -7.45
N GLU A 473 -2.34 3.60 -7.82
CA GLU A 473 -2.21 4.14 -9.17
C GLU A 473 -0.80 3.93 -9.72
N HIS A 474 -0.71 3.61 -11.02
CA HIS A 474 0.53 3.34 -11.75
C HIS A 474 1.41 2.25 -11.11
N ALA A 475 0.76 1.18 -10.63
CA ALA A 475 1.44 0.08 -9.94
C ALA A 475 2.27 -0.83 -10.88
N ASP A 476 2.11 -0.65 -12.19
CA ASP A 476 2.76 -1.34 -13.30
C ASP A 476 4.17 -0.83 -13.60
N LEU A 477 4.70 0.13 -12.83
CA LEU A 477 6.04 0.67 -13.06
C LEU A 477 7.17 -0.11 -12.36
N TRP A 478 6.96 -0.60 -11.13
CA TRP A 478 8.08 -1.09 -10.30
C TRP A 478 7.95 -2.52 -9.81
N HIS A 479 6.76 -2.92 -9.36
CA HIS A 479 6.60 -4.22 -8.75
C HIS A 479 6.52 -5.29 -9.84
N GLY A 480 7.53 -6.16 -9.93
CA GLY A 480 7.62 -7.16 -11.01
C GLY A 480 6.34 -8.00 -11.19
N GLY A 481 5.64 -8.35 -10.10
CA GLY A 481 4.35 -9.02 -10.16
C GLY A 481 3.23 -8.17 -10.76
N HIS A 482 3.19 -6.87 -10.47
CA HIS A 482 2.24 -5.94 -11.08
C HIS A 482 2.58 -5.64 -12.54
N VAL A 483 3.87 -5.47 -12.87
CA VAL A 483 4.36 -5.30 -14.25
C VAL A 483 3.94 -6.51 -15.08
N ALA A 484 4.24 -7.72 -14.63
CA ALA A 484 3.91 -8.96 -15.34
C ALA A 484 2.39 -9.15 -15.52
N ALA A 485 1.60 -8.71 -14.53
CA ALA A 485 0.14 -8.77 -14.59
C ALA A 485 -0.52 -7.54 -15.26
N GLY A 486 0.28 -6.53 -15.64
CA GLY A 486 -0.21 -5.25 -16.15
C GLY A 486 -1.10 -4.48 -15.18
N VAL A 487 -0.92 -4.60 -13.86
CA VAL A 487 -1.74 -3.91 -12.86
C VAL A 487 -1.39 -2.43 -12.84
N ARG A 488 -2.13 -1.62 -13.59
CA ARG A 488 -1.93 -0.17 -13.61
C ARG A 488 -2.63 0.51 -12.45
N HIS A 489 -3.90 0.21 -12.24
CA HIS A 489 -4.69 0.72 -11.11
C HIS A 489 -5.29 -0.44 -10.34
N SER A 490 -5.35 -0.34 -9.02
CA SER A 490 -5.94 -1.39 -8.20
C SER A 490 -6.67 -0.86 -6.97
N ILE A 491 -7.60 -1.68 -6.49
CA ILE A 491 -8.23 -1.53 -5.19
C ILE A 491 -7.92 -2.78 -4.37
N ARG A 492 -7.60 -2.60 -3.10
CA ARG A 492 -7.64 -3.67 -2.09
C ARG A 492 -8.63 -3.29 -1.00
N ALA A 493 -9.56 -4.16 -0.68
CA ALA A 493 -10.45 -4.06 0.46
C ALA A 493 -10.23 -5.28 1.37
N PRO A 494 -9.36 -5.20 2.39
CA PRO A 494 -9.10 -6.32 3.30
C PRO A 494 -10.27 -6.55 4.25
N GLY A 495 -10.49 -7.81 4.63
CA GLY A 495 -11.50 -8.17 5.60
C GLY A 495 -10.95 -8.98 6.79
N ALA A 496 -11.49 -8.80 8.00
CA ALA A 496 -12.44 -7.75 8.36
C ALA A 496 -11.73 -6.38 8.46
N GLN A 497 -12.33 -5.31 7.93
CA GLN A 497 -11.78 -3.95 8.04
C GLN A 497 -11.71 -3.49 9.50
N LEU A 498 -10.87 -2.49 9.81
CA LEU A 498 -10.64 -2.01 11.19
C LEU A 498 -11.91 -1.65 11.98
N TRP A 499 -12.97 -1.19 11.31
CA TRP A 499 -14.25 -0.83 11.91
C TRP A 499 -15.26 -1.99 11.96
N ARG A 500 -14.83 -3.21 11.63
CA ARG A 500 -15.61 -4.44 11.77
C ARG A 500 -14.90 -5.38 12.74
N GLU A 501 -15.68 -6.22 13.42
CA GLU A 501 -15.15 -7.29 14.24
C GLU A 501 -14.28 -8.23 13.40
N PRO A 502 -13.12 -8.69 13.91
CA PRO A 502 -12.33 -9.72 13.25
C PRO A 502 -13.18 -10.98 12.92
N LEU A 503 -12.72 -11.77 11.95
CA LEU A 503 -13.29 -13.11 11.75
C LEU A 503 -12.85 -13.99 12.91
N SER A 504 -13.81 -14.54 13.66
CA SER A 504 -13.54 -15.49 14.74
C SER A 504 -13.62 -16.91 14.21
N VAL A 505 -12.58 -17.71 14.43
CA VAL A 505 -12.54 -19.13 14.06
C VAL A 505 -11.91 -19.91 15.21
N GLY A 506 -12.72 -20.76 15.85
CA GLY A 506 -12.27 -21.61 16.97
C GLY A 506 -11.51 -20.84 18.06
N GLY A 507 -11.95 -19.64 18.43
CA GLY A 507 -11.33 -18.80 19.48
C GLY A 507 -10.17 -17.90 19.02
N ASN A 508 -9.67 -18.05 17.80
CA ASN A 508 -8.72 -17.12 17.20
C ASN A 508 -9.42 -16.01 16.40
N HIS A 509 -8.75 -14.86 16.25
CA HIS A 509 -9.30 -13.66 15.60
C HIS A 509 -8.41 -13.22 14.45
N TYR A 510 -9.00 -12.98 13.27
CA TYR A 510 -8.26 -12.71 12.05
C TYR A 510 -8.69 -11.42 11.34
N ARG A 511 -7.71 -10.61 10.99
CA ARG A 511 -7.81 -9.50 10.04
C ARG A 511 -6.92 -9.77 8.83
N GLY A 512 -7.35 -9.29 7.66
CA GLY A 512 -6.64 -9.50 6.40
C GLY A 512 -6.57 -10.96 5.94
N GLY A 513 -7.36 -11.84 6.55
CA GLY A 513 -7.46 -13.27 6.23
C GLY A 513 -8.16 -13.52 4.89
N TYR A 514 -8.96 -12.56 4.44
CA TYR A 514 -9.55 -12.48 3.12
C TYR A 514 -9.58 -11.03 2.63
N ASP A 515 -9.82 -10.82 1.34
CA ASP A 515 -10.01 -9.49 0.76
C ASP A 515 -10.81 -9.56 -0.55
N ILE A 516 -11.30 -8.40 -0.99
CA ILE A 516 -11.60 -8.16 -2.41
C ILE A 516 -10.47 -7.32 -2.98
N ARG A 517 -9.92 -7.76 -4.11
CA ARG A 517 -9.03 -6.92 -4.93
C ARG A 517 -9.53 -6.86 -6.35
N VAL A 518 -9.39 -5.70 -6.96
CA VAL A 518 -9.65 -5.51 -8.40
C VAL A 518 -8.51 -4.77 -9.05
N ALA A 519 -8.31 -5.03 -10.33
CA ALA A 519 -7.26 -4.42 -11.13
C ALA A 519 -7.81 -3.91 -12.46
N ARG A 520 -7.26 -2.78 -12.92
CA ARG A 520 -7.37 -2.28 -14.28
C ARG A 520 -5.97 -2.24 -14.89
N THR A 521 -5.88 -2.76 -16.10
CA THR A 521 -4.67 -2.77 -16.93
C THR A 521 -4.56 -1.54 -17.83
N GLY A 522 -5.67 -0.81 -17.99
CA GLY A 522 -5.73 0.49 -18.67
C GLY A 522 -6.98 1.26 -18.26
N GLY A 523 -7.18 2.43 -18.90
CA GLY A 523 -8.29 3.32 -18.57
C GLY A 523 -8.02 4.22 -17.35
N PRO A 524 -9.08 4.89 -16.83
CA PRO A 524 -8.92 5.84 -15.73
C PRO A 524 -8.67 5.14 -14.38
N PRO A 525 -8.02 5.83 -13.43
CA PRO A 525 -7.88 5.37 -12.05
C PRO A 525 -9.22 5.01 -11.41
N PHE A 526 -9.18 4.14 -10.40
CA PHE A 526 -10.34 3.90 -9.55
C PHE A 526 -10.64 5.14 -8.69
N THR A 527 -11.92 5.40 -8.50
CA THR A 527 -12.43 6.51 -7.70
C THR A 527 -12.66 6.10 -6.25
N ARG A 528 -12.95 7.09 -5.40
CA ARG A 528 -13.40 6.82 -4.02
C ARG A 528 -14.73 6.05 -3.97
N ALA A 529 -15.63 6.27 -4.94
CA ALA A 529 -16.88 5.52 -5.02
C ALA A 529 -16.64 4.04 -5.38
N ASP A 530 -15.67 3.78 -6.26
CA ASP A 530 -15.22 2.42 -6.58
C ASP A 530 -14.65 1.73 -5.32
N LEU A 531 -13.84 2.43 -4.53
CA LEU A 531 -13.31 1.92 -3.26
C LEU A 531 -14.43 1.45 -2.33
N TRP A 532 -15.46 2.27 -2.12
CA TRP A 532 -16.56 1.90 -1.22
C TRP A 532 -17.40 0.76 -1.77
N THR A 533 -17.55 0.67 -3.09
CA THR A 533 -18.17 -0.50 -3.72
C THR A 533 -17.35 -1.77 -3.43
N ALA A 534 -16.03 -1.73 -3.57
CA ALA A 534 -15.15 -2.86 -3.22
C ALA A 534 -15.22 -3.22 -1.72
N VAL A 535 -15.32 -2.22 -0.83
CA VAL A 535 -15.51 -2.43 0.61
C VAL A 535 -16.82 -3.16 0.90
N ARG A 536 -17.92 -2.76 0.26
CA ARG A 536 -19.21 -3.46 0.44
C ARG A 536 -19.16 -4.90 -0.07
N TYR A 537 -18.50 -5.15 -1.19
CA TYR A 537 -18.25 -6.51 -1.67
C TYR A 537 -17.36 -7.32 -0.71
N SER A 538 -16.35 -6.69 -0.09
CA SER A 538 -15.58 -7.34 0.97
C SER A 538 -16.44 -7.68 2.19
N GLY A 539 -17.50 -6.91 2.47
CA GLY A 539 -18.50 -7.23 3.49
C GLY A 539 -19.31 -8.49 3.14
N LEU A 540 -19.66 -8.70 1.86
CA LEU A 540 -20.29 -9.94 1.42
C LEU A 540 -19.33 -11.15 1.54
N VAL A 541 -18.03 -10.97 1.25
CA VAL A 541 -17.02 -12.02 1.49
C VAL A 541 -16.86 -12.30 2.98
N ASP A 542 -16.88 -11.28 3.84
CA ASP A 542 -16.88 -11.48 5.30
C ASP A 542 -18.08 -12.32 5.74
N ALA A 543 -19.28 -11.98 5.26
CA ALA A 543 -20.50 -12.70 5.57
C ALA A 543 -20.45 -14.16 5.09
N PHE A 544 -19.90 -14.42 3.90
CA PHE A 544 -19.64 -15.77 3.41
C PHE A 544 -18.78 -16.58 4.39
N TRP A 545 -17.65 -16.02 4.84
CA TRP A 545 -16.76 -16.70 5.77
C TRP A 545 -17.37 -16.91 7.15
N ARG A 546 -18.14 -15.95 7.65
CA ARG A 546 -18.87 -16.09 8.92
C ARG A 546 -19.91 -17.20 8.85
N GLY A 547 -20.65 -17.29 7.75
CA GLY A 547 -21.61 -18.37 7.53
C GLY A 547 -20.96 -19.76 7.61
N LEU A 548 -19.78 -19.92 6.98
CA LEU A 548 -19.02 -21.17 7.06
C LEU A 548 -18.40 -21.41 8.44
N ALA A 549 -17.91 -20.38 9.12
CA ALA A 549 -17.28 -20.49 10.43
C ALA A 549 -18.27 -20.89 11.56
N CYS A 550 -19.58 -20.70 11.34
CA CYS A 550 -20.63 -21.16 12.25
C CYS A 550 -20.91 -22.67 12.17
N LEU A 551 -20.36 -23.38 11.18
CA LEU A 551 -20.58 -24.81 11.00
C LEU A 551 -19.63 -25.62 11.88
N GLU A 552 -20.11 -26.74 12.42
CA GLU A 552 -19.26 -27.70 13.15
C GLU A 552 -18.17 -28.29 12.24
N ARG A 553 -18.50 -28.50 10.96
CA ARG A 553 -17.61 -29.03 9.94
C ARG A 553 -17.65 -28.14 8.69
N PRO A 554 -16.93 -27.00 8.69
CA PRO A 554 -16.85 -26.15 7.51
C PRO A 554 -16.25 -26.93 6.33
N PRO A 555 -16.71 -26.69 5.09
CA PRO A 555 -16.18 -27.38 3.93
C PRO A 555 -14.76 -26.91 3.61
N VAL A 556 -13.96 -27.80 3.01
CA VAL A 556 -12.65 -27.44 2.46
C VAL A 556 -12.84 -26.89 1.05
N ILE A 557 -12.28 -25.71 0.78
CA ILE A 557 -12.26 -25.12 -0.56
C ILE A 557 -11.21 -25.85 -1.41
N SER A 558 -11.68 -26.65 -2.35
CA SER A 558 -10.93 -27.50 -3.27
C SER A 558 -10.56 -26.81 -4.58
N GLY A 559 -11.36 -25.84 -5.05
CA GLY A 559 -11.16 -25.15 -6.32
C GLY A 559 -10.05 -24.11 -6.34
N PHE A 560 -10.02 -23.32 -7.41
CA PHE A 560 -9.09 -22.20 -7.63
C PHE A 560 -7.59 -22.57 -7.60
N GLY A 561 -7.27 -23.86 -7.75
CA GLY A 561 -5.92 -24.37 -7.99
C GLY A 561 -5.52 -24.28 -9.47
N GLY A 562 -4.28 -24.66 -9.79
CA GLY A 562 -3.77 -24.63 -11.17
C GLY A 562 -4.63 -25.43 -12.15
N ASP A 563 -5.14 -26.59 -11.72
CA ASP A 563 -6.01 -27.44 -12.56
C ASP A 563 -7.36 -26.80 -12.84
N TRP A 564 -7.90 -26.01 -11.90
CA TRP A 564 -9.15 -25.27 -12.08
C TRP A 564 -9.02 -24.19 -13.17
N TYR A 565 -7.88 -23.51 -13.25
CA TYR A 565 -7.62 -22.55 -14.33
C TYR A 565 -7.38 -23.25 -15.67
N ARG A 566 -6.60 -24.33 -15.68
CA ARG A 566 -6.26 -25.11 -16.89
C ARG A 566 -7.46 -25.85 -17.49
N SER A 567 -8.38 -26.34 -16.66
CA SER A 567 -9.59 -27.03 -17.13
C SER A 567 -10.63 -26.08 -17.72
N GLY A 568 -10.47 -24.76 -17.54
CA GLY A 568 -11.44 -23.77 -17.99
C GLY A 568 -12.67 -23.64 -17.10
N ALA A 569 -12.67 -24.21 -15.88
CA ALA A 569 -13.80 -24.13 -14.94
C ALA A 569 -14.25 -22.68 -14.63
N TRP A 570 -13.33 -21.71 -14.75
CA TRP A 570 -13.62 -20.28 -14.61
C TRP A 570 -14.52 -19.70 -15.71
N LYS A 571 -14.58 -20.31 -16.91
CA LYS A 571 -15.28 -19.77 -18.08
C LYS A 571 -16.78 -19.64 -17.85
N ARG A 572 -17.39 -20.58 -17.11
CA ARG A 572 -18.82 -20.57 -16.77
C ARG A 572 -19.25 -19.25 -16.10
N TYR A 573 -18.39 -18.65 -15.29
CA TYR A 573 -18.67 -17.38 -14.62
C TYR A 573 -18.59 -16.20 -15.58
N VAL A 574 -17.66 -16.25 -16.53
CA VAL A 574 -17.47 -15.21 -17.55
C VAL A 574 -18.63 -15.23 -18.54
N GLU A 575 -19.09 -16.41 -18.94
CA GLU A 575 -20.27 -16.58 -19.80
C GLU A 575 -21.54 -16.05 -19.14
N ARG A 576 -21.77 -16.39 -17.86
CA ARG A 576 -22.89 -15.82 -17.08
C ARG A 576 -22.81 -14.29 -16.99
N GLY A 577 -21.61 -13.73 -16.85
CA GLY A 577 -21.37 -12.29 -16.85
C GLY A 577 -21.68 -11.59 -18.19
N ARG A 578 -21.63 -12.29 -19.33
CA ARG A 578 -22.02 -11.73 -20.65
C ARG A 578 -23.52 -11.54 -20.81
N GLY A 579 -24.32 -12.38 -20.15
CA GLY A 579 -25.78 -12.39 -20.27
C GLY A 579 -26.50 -11.26 -19.51
N GLY A 580 -25.80 -10.57 -18.59
CA GLY A 580 -26.32 -9.39 -17.92
C GLY A 580 -26.03 -8.13 -18.73
N ARG A 581 -26.96 -7.71 -19.61
CA ARG A 581 -26.89 -6.34 -20.17
C ARG A 581 -27.03 -5.34 -19.03
N LEU A 582 -25.97 -4.58 -18.74
CA LEU A 582 -26.09 -3.33 -18.01
C LEU A 582 -26.93 -2.35 -18.86
N PRO A 583 -27.83 -1.55 -18.26
CA PRO A 583 -28.47 -0.45 -18.99
C PRO A 583 -27.38 0.43 -19.58
N SER A 584 -27.48 0.73 -20.88
CA SER A 584 -26.61 1.69 -21.55
C SER A 584 -26.65 2.99 -20.78
N ALA A 585 -25.50 3.45 -20.29
CA ALA A 585 -25.37 4.80 -19.75
C ALA A 585 -25.73 5.77 -20.88
N GLU A 586 -26.78 6.56 -20.70
CA GLU A 586 -26.99 7.73 -21.54
C GLU A 586 -25.75 8.62 -21.45
N PRO A 587 -25.26 9.14 -22.59
CA PRO A 587 -24.21 10.13 -22.55
C PRO A 587 -24.74 11.36 -21.81
N ALA A 588 -24.07 11.74 -20.72
CA ALA A 588 -24.32 13.00 -20.05
C ALA A 588 -24.20 14.13 -21.08
N ARG A 589 -25.29 14.88 -21.27
CA ARG A 589 -25.31 16.14 -22.00
C ARG A 589 -24.78 17.27 -21.11
#